data_AF-A0A2S8BP18-F1
#
_entry.id   AF-A0A2S8BP18-F1
#
_cell.length_a   1.000
_cell.length_b   1.000
_cell.length_c   1.000
_cell.angle_alpha   90.00
_cell.angle_beta   90.00
_cell.angle_gamma   90.00
#
_symmetry.space_group_name_H-M   'P 1'
#
loop_
_entity.id
_entity.type
_entity.pdbx_description
1 polymer ?
#
loop_
_entity_poly.entity_id
_entity_poly.type
_entity_poly.pdbx_seq_one_letter_code
_entity_poly.pdbx_strand_id
1 'polypeptide(L)'
;MLRDNPPVVNYVRRALLEPSEDRMHLLDVLIDLTRREVATLRGSGLASTKRPESTQILAVLVRQMGELLLQPMVDAVWERVAASVDDPKPRLHITVDG
;
A
#
# COMPACT_ATOMS: atom_id res chain seq x y z
N MET A 1 1.56 2.79 13.93
CA MET A 1 0.21 2.31 14.30
C MET A 1 -0.12 0.93 13.73
N LEU A 2 -0.16 0.72 12.40
CA LEU A 2 -0.44 -0.61 11.83
C LEU A 2 0.70 -1.61 12.04
N ARG A 3 1.96 -1.18 11.83
CA ARG A 3 3.16 -2.01 12.04
C ARG A 3 3.35 -2.47 13.50
N ASP A 4 2.75 -1.76 14.44
CA ASP A 4 2.81 -2.06 15.87
C ASP A 4 1.78 -3.12 16.29
N ASN A 5 0.93 -3.58 15.37
CA ASN A 5 -0.11 -4.59 15.60
C ASN A 5 0.03 -5.77 14.62
N PRO A 6 0.94 -6.73 14.88
CA PRO A 6 1.20 -7.86 13.99
C PRO A 6 -0.03 -8.68 13.57
N PRO A 7 -1.04 -8.94 14.44
CA PRO A 7 -2.24 -9.67 14.03
C PRO A 7 -3.02 -8.98 12.90
N VAL A 8 -3.11 -7.64 12.94
CA VAL A 8 -3.83 -6.85 11.93
C VAL A 8 -3.10 -6.90 10.59
N VAL A 9 -1.77 -6.74 10.62
CA VAL A 9 -0.95 -6.83 9.39
C VAL A 9 -1.05 -8.20 8.75
N ASN A 10 -1.06 -9.28 9.54
CA ASN A 10 -1.22 -10.64 9.03
C ASN A 10 -2.61 -10.87 8.43
N TYR A 11 -3.66 -10.34 9.04
CA TYR A 11 -5.01 -10.37 8.47
C TYR A 11 -5.07 -9.63 7.13
N VAL A 12 -4.53 -8.41 7.06
CA VAL A 12 -4.48 -7.62 5.82
C VAL A 12 -3.69 -8.34 4.72
N ARG A 13 -2.53 -8.91 5.05
CA ARG A 13 -1.74 -9.71 4.10
C ARG A 13 -2.55 -10.87 3.53
N ARG A 14 -3.23 -11.62 4.40
CA ARG A 14 -4.06 -12.75 4.00
C ARG A 14 -5.24 -12.31 3.15
N ALA A 15 -5.96 -11.26 3.58
CA ALA A 15 -7.10 -10.72 2.85
C ALA A 15 -6.74 -10.21 1.45
N LEU A 16 -5.53 -9.68 1.26
CA LEU A 16 -5.10 -9.10 -0.02
C LEU A 16 -4.36 -10.09 -0.94
N LEU A 17 -3.61 -11.06 -0.39
CA LEU A 17 -2.75 -11.97 -1.17
C LEU A 17 -3.33 -13.38 -1.34
N GLU A 18 -4.32 -13.78 -0.53
CA GLU A 18 -5.08 -15.01 -0.72
C GLU A 18 -6.49 -14.67 -1.23
N PRO A 19 -6.68 -14.53 -2.56
CA PRO A 19 -8.00 -14.31 -3.12
C PRO A 19 -8.86 -15.55 -2.89
N SER A 20 -9.75 -15.46 -1.92
CA SER A 20 -10.88 -16.38 -1.73
C SER A 20 -12.15 -15.53 -1.75
N GLU A 21 -13.25 -16.04 -2.32
CA GLU A 21 -14.49 -15.28 -2.52
C GLU A 21 -14.99 -14.57 -1.24
N ASP A 22 -14.78 -15.17 -0.06
CA ASP A 22 -15.16 -14.60 1.24
C ASP A 22 -14.27 -13.42 1.74
N ARG A 23 -13.10 -13.18 1.13
CA ARG A 23 -12.10 -12.19 1.58
C ARG A 23 -12.07 -10.91 0.75
N MET A 24 -12.90 -10.79 -0.29
CA MET A 24 -13.01 -9.57 -1.10
C MET A 24 -13.58 -8.37 -0.33
N HIS A 25 -14.35 -8.61 0.73
CA HIS A 25 -15.02 -7.54 1.47
C HIS A 25 -14.07 -6.46 2.02
N LEU A 26 -12.88 -6.84 2.51
CA LEU A 26 -11.90 -5.85 2.97
C LEU A 26 -11.39 -5.00 1.81
N LEU A 27 -11.11 -5.63 0.67
CA LEU A 27 -10.63 -4.92 -0.52
C LEU A 27 -11.70 -3.94 -1.02
N ASP A 28 -12.97 -4.35 -1.03
CA ASP A 28 -14.10 -3.48 -1.40
C ASP A 28 -14.18 -2.25 -0.48
N VAL A 29 -14.09 -2.45 0.84
CA VAL A 29 -14.09 -1.34 1.82
C VAL A 29 -12.91 -0.38 1.60
N LEU A 30 -11.72 -0.92 1.30
CA LEU A 30 -10.53 -0.11 1.02
C LEU A 30 -10.66 0.67 -0.29
N ILE A 31 -11.25 0.07 -1.32
CA ILE A 31 -11.54 0.74 -2.60
C ILE A 31 -12.53 1.87 -2.38
N ASP A 32 -13.64 1.62 -1.67
CA ASP A 32 -14.67 2.63 -1.42
C ASP A 32 -14.17 3.77 -0.54
N LEU A 33 -13.32 3.47 0.45
CA LEU A 33 -12.64 4.50 1.24
C LEU A 33 -11.71 5.34 0.36
N THR A 34 -10.87 4.70 -0.45
CA THR A 34 -9.91 5.39 -1.31
C THR A 34 -10.60 6.24 -2.36
N ARG A 35 -11.70 5.75 -2.96
CA ARG A 35 -12.53 6.51 -3.88
C ARG A 35 -13.05 7.79 -3.22
N ARG A 36 -13.63 7.69 -2.01
CA ARG A 36 -14.15 8.85 -1.27
C ARG A 36 -13.06 9.88 -0.97
N GLU A 37 -11.88 9.42 -0.56
CA GLU A 37 -10.76 10.30 -0.26
C GLU A 37 -10.22 11.00 -1.53
N VAL A 38 -10.01 10.25 -2.61
CA VAL A 38 -9.59 10.82 -3.90
C VAL A 38 -10.61 11.83 -4.42
N ALA A 39 -11.90 11.53 -4.34
CA ALA A 39 -12.95 12.46 -4.74
C ALA A 39 -12.92 13.75 -3.90
N THR A 40 -12.73 13.63 -2.59
CA THR A 40 -12.60 14.78 -1.67
C THR A 40 -11.39 15.65 -2.03
N LEU A 41 -10.22 15.03 -2.21
CA LEU A 41 -8.98 15.72 -2.58
C LEU A 41 -9.08 16.40 -3.96
N ARG A 42 -9.77 15.79 -4.92
CA ARG A 42 -10.03 16.41 -6.24
C ARG A 42 -10.96 17.60 -6.11
N GLY A 43 -12.03 17.48 -5.32
CA GLY A 43 -13.00 18.54 -5.05
C GLY A 43 -12.38 19.76 -4.37
N SER A 44 -11.35 19.57 -3.55
CA SER A 44 -10.59 20.65 -2.90
C SER A 44 -9.37 21.14 -3.69
N GLY A 45 -9.13 20.63 -4.91
CA GLY A 45 -7.99 21.00 -5.75
C GLY A 45 -6.62 20.46 -5.28
N LEU A 46 -6.60 19.52 -4.33
CA LEU A 46 -5.38 18.92 -3.77
C LEU A 46 -4.91 17.68 -4.54
N ALA A 47 -5.77 17.11 -5.39
CA ALA A 47 -5.42 16.02 -6.31
C ALA A 47 -5.68 16.43 -7.77
N SER A 48 -4.86 15.90 -8.68
CA SER A 48 -4.98 16.18 -10.11
C SER A 48 -6.35 15.76 -10.64
N THR A 49 -7.02 16.63 -11.38
CA THR A 49 -8.25 16.27 -12.09
C THR A 49 -8.00 15.76 -13.52
N LYS A 50 -6.77 15.91 -14.02
CA LYS A 50 -6.37 15.55 -15.39
C LYS A 50 -6.14 14.05 -15.58
N ARG A 51 -5.71 13.35 -14.53
CA ARG A 51 -5.53 11.90 -14.57
C ARG A 51 -6.85 11.18 -14.29
N PRO A 52 -7.09 9.99 -14.89
CA PRO A 52 -8.24 9.17 -14.56
C PRO A 52 -8.31 8.89 -13.06
N GLU A 53 -9.50 8.99 -12.49
CA GLU A 53 -9.73 8.72 -11.07
C GLU A 53 -9.40 7.27 -10.72
N SER A 54 -9.73 6.32 -11.61
CA SER A 54 -9.38 4.90 -11.47
C SER A 54 -7.88 4.68 -11.31
N THR A 55 -7.06 5.35 -12.12
CA THR A 55 -5.59 5.28 -12.03
C THR A 55 -5.08 5.85 -10.69
N GLN A 56 -5.69 6.93 -10.19
CA GLN A 56 -5.31 7.49 -8.88
C GLN A 56 -5.69 6.57 -7.73
N ILE A 57 -6.89 6.00 -7.74
CA ILE A 57 -7.34 5.02 -6.73
C ILE A 57 -6.40 3.82 -6.72
N LEU A 58 -6.10 3.26 -7.89
CA LEU A 58 -5.16 2.14 -8.03
C LEU A 58 -3.77 2.52 -7.50
N ALA A 59 -3.26 3.68 -7.88
CA ALA A 59 -1.95 4.15 -7.45
C ALA A 59 -1.86 4.30 -5.92
N VAL A 60 -2.89 4.85 -5.28
CA VAL A 60 -2.94 4.98 -3.82
C VAL A 60 -2.96 3.61 -3.14
N LEU A 61 -3.84 2.72 -3.57
CA LEU A 61 -3.98 1.39 -2.99
C LEU A 61 -2.70 0.56 -3.15
N VAL A 62 -2.17 0.47 -4.37
CA VAL A 62 -0.97 -0.33 -4.69
C VAL A 62 0.24 0.21 -3.95
N ARG A 63 0.40 1.53 -3.87
CA ARG A 63 1.50 2.14 -3.13
C ARG A 63 1.44 1.80 -1.65
N GLN A 64 0.30 2.08 -1.00
CA GLN A 64 0.17 1.86 0.44
C GLN A 64 0.27 0.38 0.81
N MET A 65 -0.46 -0.47 0.09
CA MET A 65 -0.47 -1.91 0.38
C MET A 65 0.85 -2.56 0.01
N GLY A 66 1.43 -2.24 -1.14
CA GLY A 66 2.71 -2.81 -1.54
C GLY A 66 3.85 -2.40 -0.61
N GLU A 67 3.93 -1.13 -0.18
CA GLU A 67 4.91 -0.70 0.82
C GLU A 67 4.69 -1.39 2.18
N LEU A 68 3.44 -1.61 2.60
CA LEU A 68 3.13 -2.33 3.84
C LEU A 68 3.54 -3.81 3.76
N LEU A 69 3.26 -4.46 2.63
CA LEU A 69 3.40 -5.91 2.48
C LEU A 69 4.82 -6.35 2.10
N LEU A 70 5.52 -5.56 1.29
CA LEU A 70 6.82 -5.95 0.72
C LEU A 70 8.02 -5.35 1.46
N GLN A 71 7.85 -4.26 2.23
CA GLN A 71 8.95 -3.73 3.05
C GLN A 71 9.58 -4.80 3.98
N PRO A 72 8.82 -5.69 4.66
CA PRO A 72 9.42 -6.76 5.47
C PRO A 72 10.36 -7.70 4.70
N MET A 73 10.10 -7.92 3.40
CA MET A 73 11.01 -8.70 2.56
C MET A 73 12.30 -7.91 2.28
N VAL A 74 12.19 -6.62 1.96
CA VAL A 74 13.36 -5.72 1.81
C VAL A 74 14.19 -5.70 3.08
N ASP A 75 13.53 -5.64 4.23
CA ASP A 75 14.16 -5.65 5.55
C ASP A 75 14.95 -6.94 5.80
N ALA A 76 14.32 -8.09 5.54
CA ALA A 76 14.95 -9.39 5.72
C ALA A 76 16.14 -9.60 4.78
N VAL A 77 16.07 -9.11 3.53
CA VAL A 77 17.19 -9.15 2.58
C VAL A 77 18.32 -8.24 3.07
N TRP A 78 18.00 -7.01 3.46
CA TRP A 78 18.99 -6.02 3.93
C TRP A 78 19.82 -6.54 5.11
N GLU A 79 19.19 -7.24 6.06
CA GLU A 79 19.88 -7.89 7.19
C GLU A 79 21.00 -8.85 6.76
N ARG A 80 20.94 -9.42 5.55
CA ARG A 80 21.99 -10.33 5.04
C ARG A 80 23.00 -9.64 4.13
N VAL A 81 22.63 -8.55 3.45
CA VAL A 81 23.46 -7.95 2.38
C VAL A 81 24.14 -6.64 2.77
N ALA A 82 23.75 -6.01 3.88
CA ALA A 82 24.40 -4.80 4.36
C ALA A 82 25.88 -5.08 4.67
N ALA A 83 26.78 -4.25 4.17
CA ALA A 83 28.22 -4.40 4.38
C ALA A 83 28.65 -3.82 5.74
N SER A 84 27.94 -2.79 6.21
CA SER A 84 28.12 -2.16 7.52
C SER A 84 26.77 -1.92 8.21
N VAL A 85 26.80 -1.84 9.54
CA VAL A 85 25.67 -1.44 10.38
C VAL A 85 25.28 0.03 10.11
N ASP A 86 26.22 0.83 9.61
CA ASP A 86 26.00 2.24 9.26
C ASP A 86 25.36 2.43 7.88
N ASP A 87 25.23 1.36 7.08
CA ASP A 87 24.64 1.48 5.74
C ASP A 87 23.14 1.81 5.85
N PRO A 88 22.66 2.86 5.15
CA PRO A 88 21.28 3.30 5.27
C PRO A 88 20.32 2.25 4.71
N LYS A 89 19.44 1.73 5.57
CA LYS A 89 18.43 0.74 5.19
C LYS A 89 17.50 1.30 4.10
N PRO A 90 17.34 0.61 2.95
CA PRO A 90 16.50 1.08 1.87
C PRO A 90 15.03 1.07 2.25
N ARG A 91 14.28 2.04 1.69
CA ARG A 91 12.82 2.09 1.76
C ARG A 91 12.24 1.70 0.42
N LEU A 92 11.25 0.83 0.44
CA LEU A 92 10.49 0.50 -0.75
C LEU A 92 9.59 1.68 -1.12
N HIS A 93 9.57 2.01 -2.40
CA HIS A 93 8.62 2.95 -2.96
C HIS A 93 8.02 2.35 -4.23
N ILE A 94 6.70 2.45 -4.39
CA ILE A 94 5.97 1.90 -5.53
C ILE A 94 5.26 3.04 -6.27
N THR A 95 5.45 3.07 -7.58
CA THR A 95 4.82 4.01 -8.50
C THR A 95 3.97 3.26 -9.53
N VAL A 96 2.87 3.86 -9.94
CA VAL A 96 1.99 3.36 -11.00
C VAL A 96 1.95 4.43 -12.08
N ASP A 97 2.34 4.05 -13.30
CA ASP A 97 2.36 4.92 -14.47
C ASP A 97 1.15 4.64 -15.35
N GLY A 98 0.41 5.70 -15.73
CA GLY A 98 -0.80 5.63 -16.56
C GLY A 98 -1.58 6.94 -16.63
#